data_AF-A0A1G6J754-F1
#
_entry.id   AF-A0A1G6J754-F1
#
_cell.length_a   1.000
_cell.length_b   1.000
_cell.length_c   1.000
_cell.angle_alpha   90.00
_cell.angle_beta   90.00
_cell.angle_gamma   90.00
#
_symmetry.space_group_name_H-M   'P 1'
#
loop_
_entity.id
_entity.type
_entity.pdbx_description
1 polymer ?
#
loop_
_entity_poly.entity_id
_entity_poly.type
_entity_poly.pdbx_seq_one_letter_code
_entity_poly.pdbx_strand_id
1 'polypeptide(L)'
;MGTPRIARGAVARGVISVAALIGAGGILAAPAASAQAAAPCGPRAAACIDLSDNAAWLMDNGTVTYGAVPITTGKPGYETPPGTFSVTYKDIDHWSKAYDAPMPYSVFFTTSGIAFHEGSLREQSHGCVHLSPEAAKAFFDGLTPGDVVEVVP
;
A
#
# COMPACT_ATOMS: atom_id res chain seq x y z
N MET A 1 -0.14 65.05 41.29
CA MET A 1 0.90 66.06 41.00
C MET A 1 2.05 65.34 40.32
N GLY A 2 2.62 65.77 39.20
CA GLY A 2 2.23 66.81 38.25
C GLY A 2 3.14 66.68 37.02
N THR A 3 2.60 66.82 35.80
CA THR A 3 3.38 66.73 34.56
C THR A 3 4.01 68.08 34.19
N PRO A 4 5.32 68.10 33.91
CA PRO A 4 5.81 68.81 32.72
C PRO A 4 6.90 67.98 31.99
N ARG A 5 7.35 68.22 30.76
CA ARG A 5 6.94 68.96 29.54
C ARG A 5 8.28 69.27 28.82
N ILE A 6 8.42 68.88 27.53
CA ILE A 6 9.08 69.63 26.42
C ILE A 6 10.57 70.07 26.66
N ALA A 7 11.57 69.82 25.80
CA ALA A 7 11.65 70.31 24.42
C ALA A 7 12.78 69.70 23.55
N ARG A 8 12.61 69.93 22.24
CA ARG A 8 13.42 69.60 21.05
C ARG A 8 14.93 69.91 21.09
N GLY A 9 15.71 69.12 20.34
CA GLY A 9 17.10 69.40 19.94
C GLY A 9 17.50 68.65 18.64
N ALA A 10 18.52 69.13 17.92
CA ALA A 10 18.85 68.74 16.54
C ALA A 10 20.36 69.01 16.25
N VAL A 11 21.05 68.40 15.28
CA VAL A 11 20.72 67.39 14.24
C VAL A 11 22.03 66.62 13.89
N ALA A 12 22.05 65.37 13.38
CA ALA A 12 22.04 65.06 11.93
C ALA A 12 22.25 63.56 11.60
N ARG A 13 21.94 63.19 10.35
CA ARG A 13 22.62 62.23 9.44
C ARG A 13 23.52 61.11 10.03
N GLY A 14 23.05 59.86 9.88
CA GLY A 14 23.87 58.66 9.90
C GLY A 14 23.11 57.47 9.30
N VAL A 15 23.22 57.26 7.99
CA VAL A 15 22.69 56.04 7.34
C VAL A 15 23.65 54.88 7.61
N ILE A 16 23.22 53.95 8.45
CA ILE A 16 23.83 52.62 8.56
C ILE A 16 22.68 51.60 8.49
N SER A 17 22.60 50.91 7.37
CA SER A 17 21.71 49.77 7.20
C SER A 17 22.14 48.64 8.14
N VAL A 18 21.24 48.17 8.99
CA VAL A 18 21.42 46.90 9.73
C VAL A 18 20.24 46.00 9.39
N ALA A 19 20.57 44.76 9.04
CA ALA A 19 19.65 43.82 8.39
C ALA A 19 18.47 43.40 9.29
N ALA A 20 17.34 43.10 8.65
CA ALA A 20 16.20 42.51 9.31
C ALA A 20 16.53 41.08 9.79
N LEU A 21 16.59 40.89 11.11
CA LEU A 21 16.55 39.57 11.72
C LEU A 21 15.10 39.07 11.70
N ILE A 22 14.74 38.33 10.66
CA ILE A 22 13.50 37.57 10.62
C ILE A 22 13.63 36.44 11.65
N GLY A 23 12.80 36.48 12.70
CA GLY A 23 12.75 35.42 13.70
C GLY A 23 12.33 34.09 13.07
N ALA A 24 13.17 33.07 13.19
CA ALA A 24 12.87 31.73 12.69
C ALA A 24 11.79 31.07 13.56
N GLY A 25 10.52 31.26 13.18
CA GLY A 25 9.41 30.46 13.69
C GLY A 25 9.58 29.01 13.24
N GLY A 26 10.09 28.16 14.13
CA GLY A 26 10.29 26.74 13.85
C GLY A 26 8.95 26.04 13.65
N ILE A 27 8.59 25.77 12.40
CA ILE A 27 7.48 24.88 12.07
C ILE A 27 7.92 23.47 12.44
N LEU A 28 7.31 22.88 13.47
CA LEU A 28 7.43 21.45 13.74
C LEU A 28 6.71 20.72 12.61
N ALA A 29 7.46 20.34 11.58
CA ALA A 29 6.98 19.42 10.56
C ALA A 29 6.68 18.08 11.25
N ALA A 30 5.40 17.78 11.45
CA ALA A 30 4.98 16.45 11.83
C ALA A 30 5.51 15.47 10.77
N PRO A 31 6.00 14.28 11.17
CA PRO A 31 6.39 13.28 10.19
C PRO A 31 5.16 12.97 9.33
N ALA A 32 5.31 13.07 8.01
CA ALA A 32 4.29 12.57 7.11
C ALA A 32 4.13 11.08 7.42
N ALA A 33 2.96 10.70 7.96
CA ALA A 33 2.58 9.31 8.04
C ALA A 33 2.68 8.77 6.61
N SER A 34 3.52 7.74 6.42
CA SER A 34 3.70 7.12 5.11
C SER A 34 2.33 6.79 4.56
N ALA A 35 1.93 7.44 3.47
CA ALA A 35 0.69 7.06 2.80
C ALA A 35 0.90 5.64 2.27
N GLN A 36 0.38 4.63 2.98
CA GLN A 36 0.12 3.33 2.38
C GLN A 36 -0.60 3.60 1.07
N ALA A 37 0.01 3.19 -0.05
CA ALA A 37 -0.56 3.41 -1.38
C ALA A 37 -1.99 2.85 -1.37
N ALA A 38 -2.96 3.72 -1.65
CA ALA A 38 -4.36 3.35 -1.59
C ALA A 38 -4.62 2.24 -2.60
N ALA A 39 -5.20 1.13 -2.14
CA ALA A 39 -5.56 0.03 -3.01
C ALA A 39 -6.69 0.47 -3.98
N PRO A 40 -6.60 0.18 -5.28
CA PRO A 40 -7.56 0.62 -6.30
C PRO A 40 -8.91 -0.14 -6.31
N CYS A 41 -9.18 -0.98 -5.30
CA CYS A 41 -10.37 -1.82 -5.21
C CYS A 41 -11.48 -1.19 -4.36
N GLY A 42 -12.71 -1.72 -4.48
CA GLY A 42 -13.85 -1.27 -3.69
C GLY A 42 -13.71 -1.60 -2.19
N PRO A 43 -14.39 -0.87 -1.29
CA PRO A 43 -14.23 -1.01 0.16
C PRO A 43 -14.75 -2.35 0.73
N ARG A 44 -15.32 -3.22 -0.10
CA ARG A 44 -15.73 -4.59 0.27
C ARG A 44 -14.64 -5.62 0.00
N ALA A 45 -13.62 -5.30 -0.79
CA ALA A 45 -12.50 -6.18 -1.02
C ALA A 45 -11.74 -6.42 0.29
N ALA A 46 -11.45 -7.68 0.58
CA ALA A 46 -10.53 -8.09 1.64
C ALA A 46 -9.12 -8.33 1.10
N ALA A 47 -9.01 -8.68 -0.20
CA ALA A 47 -7.77 -8.58 -0.96
C ALA A 47 -7.99 -7.82 -2.27
N CYS A 48 -7.02 -6.98 -2.62
CA CYS A 48 -6.96 -6.25 -3.88
C CYS A 48 -5.74 -6.71 -4.67
N ILE A 49 -5.91 -6.92 -5.98
CA ILE A 49 -4.85 -7.19 -6.95
C ILE A 49 -4.91 -6.12 -8.03
N ASP A 50 -3.81 -5.39 -8.22
CA ASP A 50 -3.61 -4.48 -9.35
C ASP A 50 -2.68 -5.15 -10.36
N LEU A 51 -3.22 -5.48 -11.54
CA LEU A 51 -2.48 -6.11 -12.63
C LEU A 51 -1.54 -5.12 -13.33
N SER A 52 -1.84 -3.82 -13.31
CA SER A 52 -1.06 -2.78 -13.97
C SER A 52 0.24 -2.47 -13.21
N ASP A 53 0.15 -2.28 -11.90
CA ASP A 53 1.29 -1.97 -11.02
C ASP A 53 1.97 -3.24 -10.45
N ASN A 54 1.42 -4.43 -10.72
CA ASN A 54 1.87 -5.72 -10.16
C ASN A 54 1.97 -5.66 -8.62
N ALA A 55 0.88 -5.19 -8.00
CA ALA A 55 0.77 -5.00 -6.57
C ALA A 55 -0.45 -5.72 -5.99
N ALA A 56 -0.35 -6.14 -4.72
CA ALA A 56 -1.48 -6.63 -3.95
C ALA A 56 -1.55 -6.04 -2.54
N TRP A 57 -2.75 -6.05 -1.96
CA TRP A 57 -3.05 -5.57 -0.62
C TRP A 57 -4.00 -6.51 0.10
N LEU A 58 -3.93 -6.50 1.44
CA LEU A 58 -5.05 -6.88 2.29
C LEU A 58 -5.76 -5.62 2.78
N MET A 59 -7.08 -5.72 2.94
CA MET A 59 -7.97 -4.62 3.23
C MET A 59 -9.04 -5.04 4.26
N ASP A 60 -9.50 -4.08 5.05
CA ASP A 60 -10.66 -4.20 5.93
C ASP A 60 -11.52 -2.94 5.77
N ASN A 61 -12.77 -3.11 5.30
CA ASN A 61 -13.74 -2.04 5.09
C ASN A 61 -13.17 -0.79 4.35
N GLY A 62 -12.34 -1.02 3.32
CA GLY A 62 -11.69 0.03 2.53
C GLY A 62 -10.41 0.61 3.12
N THR A 63 -9.98 0.15 4.30
CA THR A 63 -8.69 0.49 4.90
C THR A 63 -7.66 -0.56 4.50
N VAL A 64 -6.50 -0.14 3.96
CA VAL A 64 -5.37 -1.06 3.73
C VAL A 64 -4.81 -1.51 5.07
N THR A 65 -4.77 -2.83 5.29
CA THR A 65 -4.20 -3.46 6.50
C THR A 65 -2.81 -4.04 6.26
N TYR A 66 -2.51 -4.42 5.01
CA TYR A 66 -1.20 -4.92 4.58
C TYR A 66 -0.95 -4.60 3.10
N GLY A 67 0.31 -4.31 2.74
CA GLY A 67 0.71 -3.92 1.39
C GLY A 67 0.97 -2.41 1.21
N ALA A 68 1.21 -1.92 -0.01
CA ALA A 68 1.31 -2.69 -1.26
C ALA A 68 2.48 -3.68 -1.22
N VAL A 69 2.25 -4.94 -1.61
CA VAL A 69 3.32 -5.94 -1.82
C VAL A 69 3.49 -6.24 -3.31
N PRO A 70 4.73 -6.46 -3.80
CA PRO A 70 4.96 -6.89 -5.17
C PRO A 70 4.41 -8.30 -5.39
N ILE A 71 3.86 -8.54 -6.58
CA ILE A 71 3.36 -9.84 -7.04
C ILE A 71 3.90 -10.17 -8.43
N THR A 72 3.75 -11.41 -8.86
CA THR A 72 3.66 -11.74 -10.29
C THR A 72 2.41 -12.55 -10.57
N THR A 73 1.80 -12.29 -11.71
CA THR A 73 0.51 -12.84 -12.14
C THR A 73 0.67 -13.79 -13.32
N GLY A 74 -0.44 -14.26 -13.88
CA GLY A 74 -0.47 -15.18 -15.02
C GLY A 74 0.14 -14.60 -16.30
N LYS A 75 1.05 -15.35 -16.92
CA LYS A 75 1.68 -15.01 -18.21
C LYS A 75 0.68 -15.03 -19.38
N PRO A 76 1.03 -14.48 -20.55
CA PRO A 76 0.19 -14.56 -21.75
C PRO A 76 -0.30 -15.98 -22.08
N GLY A 77 -1.61 -16.12 -22.32
CA GLY A 77 -2.32 -17.39 -22.49
C GLY A 77 -2.72 -18.10 -21.19
N TYR A 78 -2.37 -17.55 -20.03
CA TYR A 78 -2.70 -18.04 -18.69
C TYR A 78 -3.01 -16.88 -17.73
N GLU A 79 -3.57 -15.79 -18.25
CA GLU A 79 -3.75 -14.52 -17.55
C GLU A 79 -4.58 -14.68 -16.27
N THR A 80 -4.20 -13.94 -15.21
CA THR A 80 -5.07 -13.75 -14.03
C THR A 80 -6.27 -12.89 -14.46
N PRO A 81 -7.52 -13.39 -14.40
CA PRO A 81 -8.66 -12.66 -14.96
C PRO A 81 -9.07 -11.49 -14.05
N PRO A 82 -9.31 -10.28 -14.60
CA PRO A 82 -9.89 -9.17 -13.84
C PRO A 82 -11.35 -9.49 -13.44
N GLY A 83 -11.80 -8.93 -12.33
CA GLY A 83 -13.15 -9.11 -11.81
C GLY A 83 -13.24 -9.19 -10.29
N THR A 84 -14.44 -9.48 -9.79
CA THR A 84 -14.72 -9.71 -8.37
C THR A 84 -14.97 -11.18 -8.11
N PHE A 85 -14.30 -11.72 -7.11
CA PHE A 85 -14.29 -13.13 -6.73
C PHE A 85 -14.47 -13.30 -5.21
N SER A 86 -14.44 -14.53 -4.74
CA SER A 86 -14.46 -14.84 -3.31
C SER A 86 -13.50 -15.98 -2.99
N VAL A 87 -12.80 -15.89 -1.86
CA VAL A 87 -11.95 -16.98 -1.34
C VAL A 87 -12.78 -18.25 -1.20
N THR A 88 -12.35 -19.33 -1.85
CA THR A 88 -13.08 -20.60 -1.90
C THR A 88 -12.60 -21.56 -0.83
N TYR A 89 -11.29 -21.76 -0.73
CA TYR A 89 -10.64 -22.57 0.31
C TYR A 89 -9.17 -22.20 0.46
N LYS A 90 -8.54 -22.77 1.48
CA LYS A 90 -7.14 -22.53 1.87
C LYS A 90 -6.44 -23.85 2.12
N ASP A 91 -5.17 -23.94 1.75
CA ASP A 91 -4.32 -25.12 1.95
C ASP A 91 -2.87 -24.66 2.17
N ILE A 92 -2.31 -24.94 3.34
CA ILE A 92 -1.01 -24.39 3.74
C ILE A 92 0.16 -25.09 3.03
N ASP A 93 0.02 -26.38 2.75
CA ASP A 93 1.06 -27.25 2.17
C ASP A 93 0.61 -27.79 0.80
N HIS A 94 -0.08 -26.97 0.01
CA HIS A 94 -0.72 -27.40 -1.23
C HIS A 94 0.29 -27.94 -2.26
N TRP A 95 -0.06 -29.05 -2.92
CA TRP A 95 0.70 -29.59 -4.06
C TRP A 95 -0.11 -29.52 -5.35
N SER A 96 0.36 -28.72 -6.30
CA SER A 96 -0.27 -28.58 -7.61
C SER A 96 -0.08 -29.84 -8.44
N LYS A 97 -1.14 -30.63 -8.61
CA LYS A 97 -1.12 -31.82 -9.49
C LYS A 97 -0.96 -31.49 -10.97
N ALA A 98 -1.32 -30.27 -11.39
CA ALA A 98 -1.24 -29.84 -12.78
C ALA A 98 0.19 -29.42 -13.19
N TYR A 99 0.98 -28.91 -12.23
CA TYR A 99 2.33 -28.40 -12.47
C TYR A 99 3.43 -29.18 -11.71
N ASP A 100 3.03 -30.21 -10.95
CA ASP A 100 3.86 -31.06 -10.08
C ASP A 100 4.83 -30.25 -9.19
N ALA A 101 4.27 -29.25 -8.49
CA ALA A 101 5.03 -28.27 -7.74
C ALA A 101 4.28 -27.84 -6.44
N PRO A 102 5.02 -27.47 -5.37
CA PRO A 102 4.42 -26.95 -4.15
C PRO A 102 3.86 -25.53 -4.36
N MET A 103 2.77 -25.21 -3.65
CA MET A 103 2.18 -23.87 -3.56
C MET A 103 1.95 -23.53 -2.08
N PRO A 104 3.01 -23.19 -1.30
CA PRO A 104 2.89 -22.92 0.12
C PRO A 104 1.96 -21.73 0.40
N TYR A 105 1.20 -21.80 1.50
CA TYR A 105 0.26 -20.76 1.92
C TYR A 105 -0.83 -20.45 0.86
N SER A 106 -1.38 -21.48 0.19
CA SER A 106 -2.38 -21.29 -0.86
C SER A 106 -3.71 -20.75 -0.33
N VAL A 107 -4.17 -19.65 -0.91
CA VAL A 107 -5.51 -19.07 -0.74
C VAL A 107 -6.19 -19.03 -2.11
N PHE A 108 -7.05 -20.02 -2.37
CA PHE A 108 -7.79 -20.11 -3.63
C PHE A 108 -8.95 -19.11 -3.64
N PHE A 109 -9.11 -18.37 -4.74
CA PHE A 109 -10.20 -17.39 -4.87
C PHE A 109 -11.02 -17.54 -6.16
N THR A 110 -10.71 -18.54 -6.99
CA THR A 110 -11.50 -18.87 -8.18
C THR A 110 -11.92 -20.33 -8.17
N THR A 111 -12.94 -20.68 -8.94
CA THR A 111 -13.34 -22.07 -9.19
C THR A 111 -12.42 -22.77 -10.21
N SER A 112 -11.62 -22.03 -10.96
CA SER A 112 -10.62 -22.54 -11.91
C SER A 112 -9.27 -22.90 -11.27
N GLY A 113 -9.09 -22.66 -9.97
CA GLY A 113 -7.88 -23.04 -9.24
C GLY A 113 -6.79 -21.97 -9.14
N ILE A 114 -7.08 -20.73 -9.53
CA ILE A 114 -6.20 -19.57 -9.26
C ILE A 114 -6.22 -19.25 -7.76
N ALA A 115 -5.02 -19.08 -7.20
CA ALA A 115 -4.76 -18.78 -5.80
C ALA A 115 -3.70 -17.71 -5.62
N PHE A 116 -3.69 -17.06 -4.45
CA PHE A 116 -2.47 -16.48 -3.89
C PHE A 116 -1.61 -17.61 -3.28
N HIS A 117 -0.30 -17.59 -3.46
CA HIS A 117 0.63 -18.49 -2.74
C HIS A 117 2.07 -17.96 -2.78
N GLU A 118 2.97 -18.56 -2.00
CA GLU A 118 4.41 -18.29 -2.09
C GLU A 118 4.94 -18.70 -3.48
N GLY A 119 5.68 -17.81 -4.14
CA GLY A 119 6.23 -18.08 -5.47
C GLY A 119 7.30 -17.10 -5.93
N SER A 120 7.73 -17.25 -7.19
CA SER A 120 8.78 -16.40 -7.77
C SER A 120 8.24 -15.01 -8.10
N LEU A 121 8.78 -13.97 -7.47
CA LEU A 121 8.54 -12.56 -7.83
C LEU A 121 9.31 -12.09 -9.09
N ARG A 122 9.83 -13.03 -9.90
CA ARG A 122 10.55 -12.74 -11.16
C ARG A 122 10.00 -13.52 -12.35
N GLU A 123 9.17 -14.53 -12.11
CA GLU A 123 8.65 -15.43 -13.13
C GLU A 123 7.12 -15.45 -13.05
N GLN A 124 6.48 -15.00 -14.14
CA GLN A 124 5.03 -15.02 -14.27
C GLN A 124 4.48 -16.45 -14.18
N SER A 125 3.33 -16.58 -13.54
CA SER A 125 2.69 -17.85 -13.22
C SER A 125 1.86 -18.40 -14.39
N HIS A 126 1.09 -19.46 -14.13
CA HIS A 126 0.00 -19.93 -14.99
C HIS A 126 -1.39 -19.50 -14.48
N GLY A 127 -1.49 -18.30 -13.89
CA GLY A 127 -2.74 -17.66 -13.44
C GLY A 127 -2.73 -17.27 -11.97
N CYS A 128 -2.02 -18.01 -11.12
CA CYS A 128 -1.84 -17.72 -9.70
C CYS A 128 -1.14 -16.38 -9.43
N VAL A 129 -1.34 -15.84 -8.24
CA VAL A 129 -0.67 -14.63 -7.75
C VAL A 129 0.47 -15.07 -6.83
N HIS A 130 1.70 -14.99 -7.33
CA HIS A 130 2.88 -15.27 -6.51
C HIS A 130 3.13 -14.10 -5.54
N LEU A 131 3.44 -14.45 -4.30
CA LEU A 131 3.83 -13.56 -3.22
C LEU A 131 5.22 -13.94 -2.68
N SER A 132 5.90 -13.03 -1.98
CA SER A 132 7.04 -13.40 -1.14
C SER A 132 6.60 -14.33 0.00
N PRO A 133 7.49 -15.10 0.66
CA PRO A 133 7.11 -15.98 1.76
C PRO A 133 6.37 -15.25 2.90
N GLU A 134 6.81 -14.03 3.24
CA GLU A 134 6.20 -13.20 4.27
C GLU A 134 4.80 -12.73 3.87
N ALA A 135 4.64 -12.31 2.62
CA ALA A 135 3.36 -11.84 2.10
C ALA A 135 2.38 -13.00 1.87
N ALA A 136 2.85 -14.15 1.39
CA ALA A 136 2.06 -15.37 1.27
C ALA A 136 1.49 -15.80 2.62
N LYS A 137 2.33 -15.81 3.66
CA LYS A 137 1.88 -16.06 5.03
C LYS A 137 0.88 -15.01 5.51
N ALA A 138 1.11 -13.72 5.26
CA ALA A 138 0.19 -12.65 5.69
C ALA A 138 -1.19 -12.79 5.01
N PHE A 139 -1.23 -13.08 3.71
CA PHE A 139 -2.47 -13.32 2.97
C PHE A 139 -3.19 -14.58 3.46
N PHE A 140 -2.44 -15.65 3.75
CA PHE A 140 -3.00 -16.87 4.31
C PHE A 140 -3.51 -16.68 5.74
N ASP A 141 -2.86 -15.91 6.60
CA ASP A 141 -3.35 -15.63 7.95
C ASP A 141 -4.58 -14.69 7.91
N GLY A 142 -4.57 -13.69 7.03
CA GLY A 142 -5.59 -12.63 6.97
C GLY A 142 -6.89 -12.97 6.25
N LEU A 143 -6.86 -13.85 5.24
CA LEU A 143 -8.03 -14.17 4.42
C LEU A 143 -8.78 -15.43 4.89
N THR A 144 -10.09 -15.44 4.72
CA THR A 144 -11.03 -16.51 5.12
C THR A 144 -11.98 -16.86 3.97
N PRO A 145 -12.42 -18.12 3.81
CA PRO A 145 -13.41 -18.48 2.79
C PRO A 145 -14.67 -17.60 2.86
N GLY A 146 -15.08 -17.06 1.71
CA GLY A 146 -16.13 -16.05 1.57
C GLY A 146 -15.64 -14.61 1.40
N ASP A 147 -14.40 -14.30 1.79
CA ASP A 147 -13.81 -12.97 1.64
C ASP A 147 -13.72 -12.55 0.18
N VAL A 148 -14.04 -11.28 -0.10
CA VAL A 148 -14.04 -10.74 -1.47
C VAL A 148 -12.62 -10.46 -1.93
N VAL A 149 -12.28 -10.97 -3.13
CA VAL A 149 -11.04 -10.66 -3.83
C VAL A 149 -11.40 -9.87 -5.09
N GLU A 150 -10.78 -8.71 -5.28
CA GLU A 150 -10.99 -7.87 -6.46
C GLU A 150 -9.69 -7.74 -7.25
N VAL A 151 -9.78 -7.97 -8.57
CA VAL A 151 -8.68 -7.94 -9.52
C VAL A 151 -8.97 -6.84 -10.53
N VAL A 152 -8.17 -5.77 -10.51
CA VAL A 152 -8.31 -4.62 -11.42
C VAL A 152 -7.24 -4.64 -12.52
N PRO A 153 -7.58 -4.24 -13.76
CA PRO A 153 -6.70 -4.30 -14.93
C PRO A 153 -5.73 -3.12 -15.04
#